data_AF-A0A444HCS5-F1
#
_entry.id   AF-A0A444HCS5-F1
#
_cell.length_a   1.000
_cell.length_b   1.000
_cell.length_c   1.000
_cell.angle_alpha   90.00
_cell.angle_beta   90.00
_cell.angle_gamma   90.00
#
_symmetry.space_group_name_H-M   'P 1'
#
loop_
_entity.id
_entity.type
_entity.pdbx_description
1 polymer ?
#
loop_
_entity_poly.entity_id
_entity_poly.type
_entity_poly.pdbx_seq_one_letter_code
_entity_poly.pdbx_strand_id
1 'polypeptide(L)'
;MKKNLIIFFALFFSTCSLYSQNRTINGKVISEFFETMPGVSIIINDTIKIGETDLNGVFKIDLPVYAKKILFKSLGLDPTIVKLIDKCDEVEVVMMLTATYDFITLKKADRLRMKRFKKLPSLHKEAFKQALFNTNKACYSQEFISYYSNDWN
;
A
#
# COMPACT_ATOMS: atom_id res chain seq x y z
N MET A 1 26.19 -46.06 14.24
CA MET A 1 26.47 -44.60 14.28
C MET A 1 26.23 -43.90 12.94
N LYS A 2 26.58 -44.47 11.78
CA LYS A 2 26.34 -43.86 10.45
C LYS A 2 24.87 -43.54 10.12
N LYS A 3 23.92 -44.40 10.51
CA LYS A 3 22.48 -44.23 10.21
C LYS A 3 21.83 -43.07 10.98
N ASN A 4 22.30 -42.78 12.19
CA ASN A 4 21.81 -41.66 13.00
C ASN A 4 22.35 -40.30 12.50
N LEU A 5 23.53 -40.31 11.86
CA LEU A 5 24.15 -39.14 11.24
C LEU A 5 23.37 -38.66 9.99
N ILE A 6 22.83 -39.60 9.21
CA ILE A 6 22.00 -39.30 8.03
C ILE A 6 20.67 -38.64 8.44
N ILE A 7 20.05 -39.09 9.53
CA ILE A 7 18.81 -38.51 10.05
C ILE A 7 19.05 -37.07 10.55
N PHE A 8 20.17 -36.82 11.23
CA PHE A 8 20.54 -35.47 11.68
C PHE A 8 20.78 -34.52 10.50
N PHE A 9 21.39 -35.00 9.42
CA PHE A 9 21.64 -34.19 8.21
C PHE A 9 20.34 -33.86 7.46
N ALA A 10 19.38 -34.79 7.40
CA ALA A 10 18.07 -34.58 6.79
C ALA A 10 17.21 -33.57 7.56
N LEU A 11 17.26 -33.59 8.90
CA LEU A 11 16.58 -32.61 9.77
C LEU A 11 17.18 -31.20 9.63
N PHE A 12 18.49 -31.09 9.40
CA PHE A 12 19.17 -29.80 9.20
C PHE A 12 18.85 -29.15 7.85
N PHE A 13 18.61 -29.95 6.80
CA PHE A 13 18.25 -29.43 5.48
C PHE A 13 16.79 -28.94 5.40
N SER A 14 15.89 -29.48 6.23
CA SER A 14 14.46 -29.14 6.19
C SER A 14 14.13 -27.75 6.77
N THR A 15 15.00 -27.18 7.60
CA THR A 15 14.77 -25.84 8.19
C THR A 15 15.17 -24.69 7.27
N CYS A 16 15.93 -24.95 6.21
CA CYS A 16 16.39 -23.92 5.26
C CYS A 16 15.29 -23.42 4.30
N SER A 17 14.17 -24.14 4.16
CA SER A 17 13.08 -23.82 3.23
C SER A 17 11.98 -22.90 3.81
N LEU A 18 12.12 -22.41 5.04
CA LEU A 18 11.11 -21.59 5.72
C LEU A 18 11.27 -20.07 5.51
N TYR A 19 12.30 -19.63 4.79
CA TYR A 19 12.60 -18.20 4.62
C TYR A 19 12.11 -17.68 3.26
N SER A 20 11.14 -16.76 3.30
CA SER A 20 10.58 -15.96 2.21
C SER A 20 9.50 -16.60 1.32
N GLN A 21 8.33 -16.90 1.89
CA GLN A 21 7.11 -16.94 1.09
C GLN A 21 6.77 -15.51 0.68
N ASN A 22 7.08 -15.15 -0.55
CA ASN A 22 6.64 -13.89 -1.17
C ASN A 22 5.38 -14.18 -1.99
N ARG A 23 4.47 -13.21 -2.03
CA ARG A 23 3.35 -13.19 -2.96
C ARG A 23 3.47 -11.99 -3.87
N THR A 24 3.11 -12.17 -5.13
CA THR A 24 3.11 -11.07 -6.09
C THR A 24 1.83 -10.26 -5.95
N ILE A 25 1.99 -8.95 -5.77
CA ILE A 25 0.88 -7.98 -5.79
C ILE A 25 1.01 -7.17 -7.09
N ASN A 26 -0.08 -7.09 -7.83
CA ASN A 26 -0.22 -6.15 -8.94
C ASN A 26 -1.12 -5.00 -8.51
N GLY A 27 -1.05 -3.89 -9.22
CA GLY A 27 -1.94 -2.79 -8.91
C GLY A 27 -1.71 -1.55 -9.75
N LYS A 28 -2.49 -0.53 -9.42
CA LYS A 28 -2.43 0.77 -10.08
C LYS A 28 -2.72 1.88 -9.09
N VAL A 29 -2.03 3.01 -9.25
CA VAL A 29 -2.21 4.19 -8.40
C VAL A 29 -2.72 5.35 -9.25
N ILE A 30 -3.78 5.98 -8.78
CA ILE A 30 -4.35 7.20 -9.36
C ILE A 30 -4.51 8.28 -8.28
N SER A 31 -4.64 9.53 -8.71
CA SER A 31 -5.04 10.63 -7.84
C SER A 31 -6.56 10.61 -7.60
N GLU A 32 -7.03 11.38 -6.61
CA GLU A 32 -8.47 11.58 -6.38
C GLU A 32 -9.20 12.30 -7.54
N PHE A 33 -8.45 12.79 -8.54
CA PHE A 33 -8.94 13.38 -9.79
C PHE A 33 -8.82 12.45 -10.99
N PHE A 34 -8.58 11.14 -10.76
CA PHE A 34 -8.46 10.10 -11.78
C PHE A 34 -7.23 10.19 -12.69
N GLU A 35 -6.23 10.98 -12.30
CA GLU A 35 -4.95 11.05 -13.01
C GLU A 35 -4.05 9.88 -12.62
N THR A 36 -3.38 9.25 -13.58
CA THR A 36 -2.42 8.17 -13.33
C THR A 36 -1.19 8.70 -12.60
N MET A 37 -0.71 7.99 -11.58
CA MET A 37 0.38 8.46 -10.73
C MET A 37 1.68 7.68 -10.95
N PRO A 38 2.58 8.17 -11.83
CA PRO A 38 3.89 7.58 -12.01
C PRO A 38 4.85 7.94 -10.87
N GLY A 39 5.85 7.09 -10.64
CA GLY A 39 6.92 7.36 -9.68
C GLY A 39 6.52 7.28 -8.20
N VAL A 40 5.36 6.71 -7.89
CA VAL A 40 4.90 6.49 -6.52
C VAL A 40 5.77 5.40 -5.91
N SER A 41 6.52 5.75 -4.87
CA SER A 41 7.35 4.79 -4.13
C SER A 41 6.49 3.91 -3.24
N ILE A 42 6.74 2.60 -3.32
CA ILE A 42 6.02 1.58 -2.57
C ILE A 42 6.95 1.03 -1.48
N ILE A 43 6.56 1.23 -0.22
CA ILE A 43 7.41 1.04 0.95
C ILE A 43 6.73 0.10 1.95
N ILE A 44 7.49 -0.81 2.56
CA ILE A 44 7.04 -1.66 3.67
C ILE A 44 7.92 -1.46 4.90
N ASN A 45 7.41 -1.81 6.08
CA ASN A 45 8.10 -1.62 7.36
C ASN A 45 8.65 -0.19 7.52
N ASP A 46 7.89 0.78 7.01
CA ASP A 46 8.15 2.24 7.02
C ASP A 46 9.42 2.73 6.27
N THR A 47 10.34 1.83 5.91
CA THR A 47 11.68 2.19 5.41
C THR A 47 12.11 1.46 4.15
N ILE A 48 11.57 0.26 3.88
CA ILE A 48 12.06 -0.60 2.79
C ILE A 48 11.27 -0.32 1.51
N LYS A 49 11.89 0.35 0.54
CA LYS A 49 11.32 0.51 -0.81
C LYS A 49 11.38 -0.82 -1.55
N ILE A 50 10.22 -1.34 -1.95
CA ILE A 50 10.08 -2.62 -2.67
C ILE A 50 9.62 -2.45 -4.12
N GLY A 51 9.27 -1.24 -4.52
CA GLY A 51 8.87 -0.95 -5.90
C GLY A 51 8.51 0.51 -6.12
N GLU A 52 8.12 0.79 -7.36
CA GLU A 52 7.68 2.10 -7.83
C GLU A 52 6.68 1.92 -8.97
N THR A 53 5.74 2.85 -9.12
CA THR A 53 4.80 2.84 -10.25
C THR A 53 5.45 3.29 -11.55
N ASP A 54 5.07 2.66 -12.65
CA ASP A 54 5.50 3.02 -14.00
C ASP A 54 4.81 4.29 -14.53
N LEU A 55 5.07 4.66 -15.79
CA LEU A 55 4.49 5.85 -16.44
C LEU A 55 2.95 5.84 -16.49
N ASN A 56 2.31 4.67 -16.41
CA ASN A 56 0.86 4.50 -16.40
C ASN A 56 0.28 4.41 -14.98
N GLY A 57 1.12 4.58 -13.96
CA GLY A 57 0.75 4.40 -12.57
C GLY A 57 0.58 2.93 -12.16
N VAL A 58 1.00 1.98 -12.99
CA VAL A 58 0.87 0.53 -12.75
C VAL A 58 2.10 0.02 -12.00
N PHE A 59 1.93 -0.99 -11.15
CA PHE A 59 3.04 -1.63 -10.45
C PHE A 59 2.84 -3.14 -10.32
N LYS A 60 3.97 -3.84 -10.16
CA LYS A 60 4.04 -5.25 -9.81
C LYS A 60 5.20 -5.44 -8.83
N ILE A 61 4.90 -5.97 -7.64
CA ILE A 61 5.87 -6.12 -6.55
C ILE A 61 5.78 -7.51 -5.93
N ASP A 62 6.89 -7.99 -5.39
CA ASP A 62 6.90 -9.19 -4.56
C ASP A 62 6.85 -8.79 -3.08
N LEU A 63 5.72 -9.09 -2.44
CA LEU A 63 5.44 -8.74 -1.06
C LEU A 63 5.68 -9.96 -0.16
N PRO A 64 6.53 -9.86 0.87
CA PRO A 64 6.65 -10.91 1.86
C PRO A 64 5.30 -11.19 2.54
N VAL A 65 4.92 -12.45 2.73
CA VAL A 65 3.59 -12.83 3.27
C VAL A 65 3.31 -12.24 4.66
N TYR A 66 4.33 -11.95 5.46
CA TYR A 66 4.18 -11.30 6.76
C TYR A 66 3.83 -9.81 6.67
N ALA A 67 4.14 -9.15 5.54
CA ALA A 67 3.91 -7.71 5.37
C ALA A 67 2.44 -7.44 5.07
N LYS A 68 1.74 -6.84 6.04
CA LYS A 68 0.31 -6.50 5.92
C LYS A 68 0.05 -5.03 5.62
N LYS A 69 1.08 -4.19 5.70
CA LYS A 69 0.99 -2.74 5.48
C LYS A 69 1.91 -2.33 4.35
N ILE A 70 1.40 -1.49 3.46
CA ILE A 70 2.14 -0.86 2.37
C ILE A 70 1.94 0.64 2.49
N LEU A 71 3.03 1.39 2.44
CA LEU A 71 3.04 2.84 2.37
C LEU A 71 3.32 3.28 0.93
N PHE A 72 2.40 4.05 0.37
CA PHE A 72 2.57 4.72 -0.92
C PHE A 72 2.97 6.17 -0.68
N LYS A 73 4.07 6.61 -1.29
CA LYS A 73 4.63 7.95 -1.11
C LYS A 73 5.01 8.57 -2.45
N SER A 74 4.59 9.81 -2.65
CA SER A 74 4.98 10.64 -3.80
C SER A 74 4.97 12.11 -3.39
N LEU A 75 5.60 12.96 -4.20
CA LEU A 75 5.62 14.40 -3.97
C LEU A 75 4.25 15.00 -4.27
N GLY A 76 3.77 15.90 -3.41
CA GLY A 76 2.48 16.57 -3.58
C GLY A 76 1.25 15.71 -3.27
N LEU A 77 1.43 14.49 -2.79
CA LEU A 77 0.35 13.57 -2.38
C LEU A 77 0.46 13.27 -0.88
N ASP A 78 -0.69 13.11 -0.23
CA ASP A 78 -0.76 12.67 1.16
C ASP A 78 -0.22 11.22 1.25
N PRO A 79 0.69 10.93 2.20
CA PRO A 79 1.18 9.56 2.40
C PRO A 79 0.01 8.61 2.64
N THR A 80 -0.01 7.51 1.90
CA THR A 80 -1.16 6.62 1.86
C THR A 80 -0.76 5.25 2.41
N ILE A 81 -1.26 4.95 3.62
CA ILE A 81 -1.04 3.66 4.27
C ILE A 81 -2.21 2.73 3.92
N VAL A 82 -1.87 1.61 3.28
CA VAL A 82 -2.78 0.55 2.86
C VAL A 82 -2.55 -0.67 3.75
N LYS A 83 -3.59 -1.07 4.49
CA LYS A 83 -3.64 -2.31 5.28
C LYS A 83 -4.37 -3.38 4.46
N LEU A 84 -3.63 -4.38 3.99
CA LEU A 84 -4.16 -5.46 3.16
C LEU A 84 -5.07 -6.37 3.98
N ILE A 85 -6.19 -6.78 3.38
CA ILE A 85 -7.02 -7.88 3.88
C ILE A 85 -6.47 -9.19 3.29
N ASP A 86 -6.66 -10.32 3.99
CA ASP A 86 -6.19 -11.62 3.52
C ASP A 86 -6.78 -11.94 2.12
N LYS A 87 -5.93 -12.37 1.17
CA LYS A 87 -6.22 -12.59 -0.27
C LYS A 87 -6.49 -11.33 -1.13
N CYS A 88 -5.76 -10.24 -0.88
CA CYS A 88 -5.76 -9.07 -1.75
C CYS A 88 -4.49 -9.09 -2.63
N ASP A 89 -4.63 -9.45 -3.90
CA ASP A 89 -3.51 -9.56 -4.86
C ASP A 89 -3.53 -8.47 -5.96
N GLU A 90 -4.66 -7.77 -6.12
CA GLU A 90 -4.85 -6.62 -7.00
C GLU A 90 -5.12 -5.37 -6.13
N VAL A 91 -4.14 -4.48 -6.03
CA VAL A 91 -4.16 -3.31 -5.13
C VAL A 91 -4.27 -2.02 -5.93
N GLU A 92 -5.49 -1.50 -6.00
CA GLU A 92 -5.82 -0.30 -6.78
C GLU A 92 -6.06 0.88 -5.85
N VAL A 93 -5.17 1.87 -5.89
CA VAL A 93 -5.05 2.90 -4.86
C VAL A 93 -5.42 4.27 -5.38
N VAL A 94 -6.27 4.97 -4.63
CA VAL A 94 -6.58 6.38 -4.84
C VAL A 94 -5.82 7.21 -3.80
N MET A 95 -4.85 8.01 -4.25
CA MET A 95 -4.10 8.92 -3.39
C MET A 95 -4.73 10.33 -3.41
N MET A 96 -4.77 10.97 -2.25
CA MET A 96 -5.24 12.36 -2.13
C MET A 96 -4.10 13.34 -2.39
N LEU A 97 -4.36 14.43 -3.11
CA LEU A 97 -3.43 15.55 -3.19
C LEU A 97 -3.24 16.18 -1.82
N THR A 98 -1.99 16.48 -1.47
CA THR A 98 -1.68 17.30 -0.31
C THR A 98 -2.17 18.71 -0.59
N ALA A 99 -3.03 19.21 0.30
CA ALA A 99 -3.50 20.58 0.25
C ALA A 99 -2.82 21.41 1.33
N THR A 100 -2.39 22.61 0.97
CA THR A 100 -1.98 23.63 1.95
C THR A 100 -3.23 24.31 2.49
N TYR A 101 -3.28 24.50 3.80
CA TYR A 101 -4.43 25.05 4.50
C TYR A 101 -3.99 26.29 5.29
N ASP A 102 -4.11 27.45 4.65
CA ASP A 102 -3.70 28.71 5.26
C ASP A 102 -4.77 29.25 6.22
N PHE A 103 -4.30 29.92 7.29
CA PHE A 103 -5.15 30.63 8.26
C PHE A 103 -6.23 29.77 8.96
N ILE A 104 -6.03 28.46 9.06
CA ILE A 104 -6.91 27.57 9.84
C ILE A 104 -6.12 26.65 10.77
N THR A 105 -6.78 26.15 11.82
CA THR A 105 -6.18 25.17 12.71
C THR A 105 -5.99 23.83 12.01
N LEU A 106 -4.97 23.07 12.40
CA LEU A 106 -4.73 21.71 11.92
C LEU A 106 -5.97 20.80 12.10
N LYS A 107 -6.81 21.08 13.11
CA LYS A 107 -7.99 20.28 13.45
C LYS A 107 -9.09 20.54 12.43
N LYS A 108 -9.22 21.80 12.01
CA LYS A 108 -10.13 22.21 10.95
C LYS A 108 -9.63 21.66 9.60
N ALA A 109 -8.32 21.71 9.33
CA ALA A 109 -7.71 21.11 8.14
C ALA A 109 -7.99 19.59 8.09
N ASP A 110 -7.72 18.85 9.16
CA ASP A 110 -7.99 17.41 9.23
C ASP A 110 -9.48 17.09 9.08
N ARG A 111 -10.38 17.92 9.62
CA ARG A 111 -11.82 17.75 9.37
C ARG A 111 -12.18 17.87 7.89
N LEU A 112 -11.54 18.78 7.15
CA LEU A 112 -11.73 18.92 5.70
C LEU A 112 -11.12 17.75 4.93
N ARG A 113 -9.90 17.35 5.29
CA ARG A 113 -9.22 16.18 4.70
C ARG A 113 -10.00 14.89 4.94
N MET A 114 -10.53 14.67 6.15
CA MET A 114 -11.39 13.53 6.48
C MET A 114 -12.67 13.49 5.63
N LYS A 115 -13.26 14.65 5.29
CA LYS A 115 -14.41 14.69 4.36
C LYS A 115 -14.04 14.20 2.97
N ARG A 116 -12.84 14.51 2.47
CA ARG A 116 -12.30 13.99 1.20
C ARG A 116 -11.98 12.51 1.31
N PHE A 117 -11.29 12.10 2.38
CA PHE A 117 -10.93 10.72 2.66
C PHE A 117 -12.14 9.77 2.66
N LYS A 118 -13.26 10.19 3.27
CA LYS A 118 -14.51 9.41 3.27
C LYS A 118 -15.11 9.17 1.87
N LYS A 119 -14.70 9.93 0.84
CA LYS A 119 -15.13 9.75 -0.55
C LYS A 119 -14.27 8.75 -1.33
N LEU A 120 -13.14 8.28 -0.79
CA LEU A 120 -12.26 7.34 -1.50
C LEU A 120 -12.98 6.06 -1.97
N PRO A 121 -13.87 5.41 -1.19
CA PRO A 121 -14.61 4.25 -1.68
C PRO A 121 -15.52 4.55 -2.88
N SER A 122 -16.13 5.75 -2.92
CA SER A 122 -16.92 6.17 -4.10
C SER A 122 -16.04 6.46 -5.30
N LEU A 123 -14.87 7.08 -5.09
CA LEU A 123 -13.90 7.35 -6.16
C LEU A 123 -13.35 6.06 -6.75
N HIS A 124 -13.05 5.03 -5.93
CA HIS A 124 -12.66 3.70 -6.42
C HIS A 124 -13.72 3.12 -7.35
N LYS A 125 -14.98 3.16 -6.93
CA LYS A 125 -16.10 2.65 -7.74
C LYS A 125 -16.27 3.44 -9.04
N GLU A 126 -15.97 4.73 -9.04
CA GLU A 126 -16.00 5.57 -10.23
C GLU A 126 -14.83 5.27 -11.18
N ALA A 127 -13.61 5.10 -10.65
CA ALA A 127 -12.45 4.67 -11.42
C ALA A 127 -12.68 3.32 -12.11
N PHE A 128 -13.37 2.38 -11.44
CA PHE A 128 -13.82 1.13 -12.06
C PHE A 128 -14.76 1.35 -13.23
N LYS A 129 -15.75 2.25 -13.09
CA LYS A 129 -16.68 2.58 -14.19
C LYS A 129 -15.98 3.23 -15.38
N GLN A 130 -14.91 3.98 -15.12
CA GLN A 130 -14.06 4.60 -16.16
C GLN A 130 -13.02 3.64 -16.74
N ALA A 131 -13.05 2.35 -16.36
CA ALA A 131 -12.05 1.34 -16.75
C ALA A 131 -10.60 1.72 -16.39
N LEU A 132 -10.41 2.60 -15.40
CA LEU A 132 -9.10 2.89 -14.83
C LEU A 132 -8.66 1.79 -13.87
N PHE A 133 -9.64 1.18 -13.20
CA PHE A 133 -9.50 0.06 -12.26
C PHE A 133 -10.28 -1.17 -12.76
N ASN A 134 -9.77 -2.34 -12.41
CA ASN A 134 -10.27 -3.68 -12.64
C ASN A 134 -11.29 -4.11 -11.56
N THR A 135 -11.21 -3.57 -10.34
CA THR A 135 -12.08 -3.97 -9.23
C THR A 135 -13.07 -2.87 -8.85
N ASN A 136 -14.30 -3.26 -8.51
CA ASN A 136 -15.34 -2.29 -8.11
C ASN A 136 -15.17 -1.75 -6.67
N LYS A 137 -14.31 -2.38 -5.86
CA LYS A 137 -14.09 -2.09 -4.45
C LYS A 137 -12.69 -2.54 -4.06
N ALA A 138 -11.99 -1.70 -3.30
CA ALA A 138 -10.71 -2.04 -2.70
C ALA A 138 -10.78 -3.29 -1.80
N CYS A 139 -9.80 -4.19 -1.95
CA CYS A 139 -9.58 -5.35 -1.08
C CYS A 139 -8.66 -5.02 0.12
N TYR A 140 -8.56 -3.75 0.48
CA TYR A 140 -7.73 -3.25 1.57
C TYR A 140 -8.47 -2.15 2.33
N SER A 141 -7.93 -1.77 3.49
CA SER A 141 -8.36 -0.57 4.21
C SER A 141 -7.27 0.49 4.18
N GLN A 142 -7.65 1.74 3.91
CA GLN A 142 -6.74 2.87 3.96
C GLN A 142 -6.80 3.52 5.34
N GLU A 143 -5.66 3.93 5.87
CA GLU A 143 -5.57 4.65 7.15
C GLU A 143 -5.47 6.17 6.90
N PHE A 144 -6.25 6.94 7.66
CA PHE A 144 -6.18 8.40 7.61
C PHE A 144 -5.09 8.90 8.56
N ILE A 145 -4.10 9.62 8.00
CA ILE A 145 -3.02 10.22 8.78
C ILE A 145 -3.40 11.66 9.14
N SER A 146 -3.69 11.87 10.41
CA SER A 146 -3.98 13.19 10.99
C SER A 146 -2.70 14.01 11.10
N TYR A 147 -2.80 15.33 10.92
CA TYR A 147 -1.69 16.23 11.27
C TYR A 147 -1.45 16.33 12.78
N TYR A 148 -2.40 15.88 13.60
CA TYR A 148 -2.30 15.90 15.07
C TYR A 148 -1.71 14.64 15.68
N SER A 149 -1.70 13.48 15.00
CA SER A 149 -1.08 12.29 15.59
C SER A 149 0.43 12.44 15.50
N ASN A 150 1.08 12.50 16.66
CA ASN A 150 2.53 12.58 16.82
C ASN A 150 3.18 11.22 16.48
N ASP A 151 2.99 10.72 15.26
CA ASP A 151 3.65 9.50 14.77
C ASP A 151 4.96 9.84 14.00
N TRP A 152 5.44 11.08 14.11
CA TRP A 152 6.72 11.55 13.54
C TRP A 152 7.84 11.66 14.58
N ASN A 153 7.79 10.85 15.65
CA ASN A 153 8.89 10.68 16.62
C ASN A 153 9.74 9.47 16.26
#